data_AF-A0ABD0PR20-F1
#
_entry.id   AF-A0ABD0PR20-F1
#
_cell.length_a   1.000
_cell.length_b   1.000
_cell.length_c   1.000
_cell.angle_alpha   90.00
_cell.angle_beta   90.00
_cell.angle_gamma   90.00
#
_symmetry.space_group_name_H-M   'P 1'
#
loop_
_entity.id
_entity.type
_entity.pdbx_description
1 polymer ?
#
loop_
_entity_poly.entity_id
_entity_poly.type
_entity_poly.pdbx_seq_one_letter_code
_entity_poly.pdbx_strand_id
1 'polypeptide(L)' 'DGWADRYDVTDGYVREAAGGITIKLQSADVKWFDDYYLKLRPENNPRNPWFPEFWQHRFHCRLKGHPQENNKYNRTCG' A
#
# COMPACT_ATOMS: atom_id res chain seq x y z
N ASP A 1 5.07 2.17 -18.35
CA ASP A 1 6.35 2.48 -17.69
C ASP A 1 6.31 3.95 -17.31
N GLY A 2 5.92 4.26 -16.07
CA GLY A 2 5.51 5.61 -15.68
C GLY A 2 5.85 5.90 -14.21
N TRP A 3 6.62 6.97 -14.01
CA TRP A 3 7.15 7.50 -12.75
C TRP A 3 6.29 8.64 -12.17
N ALA A 4 5.08 8.84 -12.72
CA ALA A 4 4.31 10.07 -12.55
C ALA A 4 3.59 10.22 -11.20
N ASP A 5 3.37 9.14 -10.44
CA ASP A 5 2.75 9.17 -9.11
C ASP A 5 3.37 8.16 -8.11
N ARG A 6 4.56 7.67 -8.45
CA ARG A 6 5.29 6.63 -7.73
C ARG A 6 6.18 7.25 -6.66
N TYR A 7 5.61 7.52 -5.48
CA TYR A 7 6.36 8.01 -4.31
C TYR A 7 7.51 7.08 -3.91
N ASP A 8 7.41 5.78 -4.21
CA ASP A 8 8.45 4.75 -4.02
C ASP A 8 9.74 4.98 -4.81
N VAL A 9 9.72 5.84 -5.84
CA VAL A 9 10.89 6.13 -6.69
C VAL A 9 11.61 7.41 -6.23
N THR A 10 10.92 8.31 -5.53
CA THR A 10 11.49 9.58 -5.06
C THR A 10 11.89 9.58 -3.58
N ASP A 11 11.41 8.60 -2.79
CA ASP A 11 11.67 8.55 -1.37
C ASP A 11 13.17 8.31 -1.11
N GLY A 12 13.86 9.32 -0.56
CA GLY A 12 15.32 9.32 -0.31
C GLY A 12 16.21 10.05 -1.33
N TYR A 13 15.71 10.36 -2.54
CA TYR A 13 16.47 11.03 -3.63
C TYR A 13 15.80 12.33 -4.13
N VAL A 14 15.02 12.96 -3.25
CA VAL A 14 14.24 14.17 -3.55
C VAL A 14 15.13 15.34 -4.00
N ARG A 15 16.41 15.37 -3.57
CA ARG A 15 17.36 16.44 -3.94
C ARG A 15 17.83 16.32 -5.40
N GLU A 16 18.00 15.10 -5.89
CA GLU A 16 18.42 14.80 -7.26
C GLU A 16 17.28 14.92 -8.26
N ALA A 17 16.04 14.76 -7.80
CA ALA A 17 14.83 14.89 -8.61
C ALA A 17 14.30 16.35 -8.71
N ALA A 18 14.94 17.30 -8.03
CA ALA A 18 14.52 18.70 -8.02
C ALA A 18 14.68 19.35 -9.41
N GLY A 19 13.57 19.82 -9.99
CA GLY A 19 13.54 20.48 -11.31
C GLY A 19 13.14 19.58 -12.49
N GLY A 20 12.84 18.30 -12.25
CA GLY A 20 12.31 17.40 -13.28
C GLY A 20 10.85 17.71 -13.65
N ILE A 21 10.55 17.82 -14.95
CA ILE A 21 9.18 17.93 -15.45
C ILE A 21 8.71 16.53 -15.84
N THR A 22 7.57 16.10 -15.30
CA THR A 22 6.91 14.83 -15.67
C THR A 22 5.50 15.08 -16.19
N ILE A 23 5.05 14.22 -17.10
CA ILE A 23 3.70 14.27 -17.68
C ILE A 23 2.87 13.18 -17.01
N LYS A 24 1.79 13.57 -16.34
CA LYS A 24 0.79 12.65 -15.76
C LYS A 24 -0.51 12.76 -16.57
N LEU A 25 -1.15 11.62 -16.83
CA LEU A 25 -2.52 11.60 -17.32
C LEU A 25 -3.43 12.18 -16.22
N GLN A 26 -4.39 13.04 -16.56
CA GLN A 26 -5.32 13.58 -15.57
C GLN A 26 -6.16 12.45 -14.96
N SER A 27 -5.80 12.04 -13.74
CA SER A 27 -6.54 11.05 -12.95
C SER A 27 -7.32 11.80 -11.87
N ALA A 28 -8.64 11.90 -12.00
CA ALA A 28 -9.47 12.44 -10.94
C ALA A 28 -9.50 11.46 -9.75
N ASP A 29 -9.46 11.99 -8.53
CA ASP A 29 -9.58 11.17 -7.32
C ASP A 29 -10.96 10.51 -7.26
N VAL A 30 -10.96 9.20 -7.16
CA VAL A 30 -12.17 8.39 -7.15
C VAL A 30 -12.62 8.22 -5.70
N LYS A 31 -13.32 9.23 -5.16
CA LYS A 31 -13.69 9.29 -3.72
C LYS A 31 -14.37 8.03 -3.18
N TRP A 32 -15.23 7.39 -3.98
CA TRP A 32 -15.92 6.16 -3.55
C TRP A 32 -14.94 4.98 -3.37
N PHE A 33 -13.84 4.97 -4.13
CA PHE A 33 -12.82 3.95 -4.02
C PHE A 33 -12.01 4.13 -2.73
N ASP A 34 -11.69 5.37 -2.36
CA ASP A 34 -11.03 5.65 -1.08
C ASP A 34 -11.91 5.21 0.10
N ASP A 35 -13.19 5.58 0.07
CA ASP A 35 -14.17 5.19 1.09
C ASP A 35 -14.33 3.67 1.21
N TYR A 36 -14.22 2.95 0.09
CA TYR A 36 -14.24 1.49 0.06
C TYR A 36 -12.92 0.89 0.59
N TYR A 37 -11.79 1.32 0.04
CA TYR A 37 -10.47 0.73 0.29
C TYR A 37 -10.01 0.94 1.74
N LEU A 38 -10.28 2.11 2.33
CA LEU A 38 -9.91 2.42 3.72
C LEU A 38 -10.70 1.62 4.77
N LYS A 39 -11.87 1.10 4.40
CA LYS A 39 -12.72 0.24 5.25
C LYS A 39 -12.35 -1.24 5.15
N LEU A 40 -11.49 -1.61 4.19
CA LEU A 40 -11.02 -2.99 4.08
C LEU A 40 -10.14 -3.34 5.28
N ARG A 41 -10.34 -4.55 5.76
CA ARG A 41 -9.60 -5.19 6.84
C ARG A 41 -9.34 -6.64 6.44
N PRO A 42 -8.23 -7.26 6.87
CA PRO A 42 -7.94 -8.66 6.55
C PRO A 42 -9.09 -9.62 6.89
N GLU A 43 -9.87 -9.31 7.93
CA GLU A 43 -11.00 -10.13 8.39
C GLU A 43 -12.24 -9.99 7.50
N ASN A 44 -12.40 -8.86 6.80
CA ASN A 44 -13.60 -8.55 6.00
C ASN A 44 -13.39 -8.68 4.49
N ASN A 45 -12.17 -9.01 4.03
CA ASN A 45 -11.83 -9.13 2.62
C ASN A 45 -11.25 -10.50 2.23
N PRO A 46 -12.03 -11.60 2.37
CA PRO A 46 -11.58 -12.95 1.98
C PRO A 46 -11.47 -13.12 0.46
N ARG A 47 -12.00 -12.18 -0.34
CA ARG A 47 -11.98 -12.25 -1.81
C ARG A 47 -10.61 -12.04 -2.42
N ASN A 48 -9.74 -11.27 -1.75
CA ASN A 48 -8.40 -11.00 -2.24
C ASN A 48 -7.39 -11.84 -1.43
N PRO A 49 -6.85 -12.92 -2.01
CA PRO A 49 -5.95 -13.82 -1.30
C PRO A 49 -4.59 -13.20 -0.98
N TRP A 50 -4.24 -12.04 -1.57
CA TRP A 50 -2.99 -11.32 -1.31
C TRP A 50 -3.15 -10.15 -0.32
N PHE A 51 -4.39 -9.87 0.11
CA PHE A 51 -4.67 -8.75 1.00
C PHE A 51 -4.01 -8.90 2.39
N PRO A 52 -4.00 -10.10 3.00
CA PRO A 52 -3.34 -10.30 4.29
C PRO A 52 -1.82 -10.16 4.21
N GLU A 53 -1.18 -10.60 3.12
CA GLU A 53 0.25 -10.39 2.88
C GLU A 53 0.56 -8.91 2.67
N PHE A 54 -0.24 -8.22 1.86
CA PHE A 54 -0.12 -6.77 1.65
C PHE A 54 -0.21 -6.02 2.98
N TRP A 55 -1.20 -6.35 3.82
CA TRP A 55 -1.41 -5.69 5.11
C TRP A 55 -0.21 -5.86 6.03
N GLN A 56 0.28 -7.09 6.17
CA GLN A 56 1.45 -7.40 6.99
C GLN A 56 2.71 -6.68 6.49
N HIS A 57 2.91 -6.61 5.17
CA HIS A 57 4.03 -5.89 4.57
C HIS A 57 3.92 -4.38 4.77
N ARG A 58 2.76 -3.80 4.51
CA ARG A 58 2.51 -2.35 4.56
C ARG A 58 2.60 -1.76 5.96
N PHE A 59 2.19 -2.53 6.97
CA PHE A 59 2.18 -2.10 8.37
C PHE A 59 3.32 -2.72 9.21
N HIS A 60 4.16 -3.55 8.59
CA HIS A 60 5.27 -4.25 9.23
C HIS A 60 4.85 -4.99 10.51
N CYS A 61 3.71 -5.67 10.45
CA CYS A 61 3.13 -6.43 11.55
C CYS A 61 2.66 -7.81 11.05
N ARG A 62 2.43 -8.74 11.97
CA ARG A 62 1.89 -10.07 11.68
C ARG A 62 0.41 -10.16 12.08
N LEU A 63 -0.38 -10.86 11.28
CA LEU A 63 -1.79 -11.14 11.56
C LEU A 63 -1.90 -12.43 12.38
N LYS A 64 -1.76 -12.32 13.70
CA LYS A 64 -1.74 -13.48 14.60
C LYS A 64 -3.06 -14.27 14.50
N GLY A 65 -2.97 -15.57 14.22
CA GLY A 65 -4.14 -16.43 14.08
C GLY A 65 -4.82 -16.39 12.70
N HIS A 66 -4.26 -15.62 11.75
CA HIS A 66 -4.69 -15.68 10.36
C HIS A 66 -3.97 -16.84 9.64
N PRO A 67 -4.62 -17.55 8.68
CA PRO A 67 -3.99 -18.65 7.94
C PRO A 67 -2.68 -18.28 7.21
N GLN A 68 -2.52 -17.00 6.86
CA GLN A 68 -1.36 -16.43 6.18
C GLN A 68 -0.46 -15.61 7.14
N GLU A 69 -0.41 -15.97 8.43
CA GLU A 69 0.46 -15.29 9.40
C GLU A 69 1.95 -15.34 8.98
N ASN A 70 2.61 -14.17 8.94
CA ASN A 70 4.01 -14.04 8.59
C ASN A 70 4.89 -13.77 9.83
N ASN A 71 5.64 -14.78 10.25
CA ASN A 71 6.53 -14.72 11.42
C ASN A 71 7.76 -13.82 11.24
N LYS A 72 8.00 -13.26 10.05
CA LYS A 72 9.06 -12.27 9.82
C LYS A 72 8.83 -10.97 10.61
N TYR A 73 7.58 -10.67 10.95
CA TYR A 73 7.23 -9.45 11.69
C TYR A 73 7.04 -9.73 13.18
N ASN A 74 7.78 -9.02 14.02
CA ASN A 74 7.75 -9.20 15.47
C ASN A 74 6.52 -8.55 16.14
N ARG A 75 5.94 -7.52 15.50
CA ARG A 75 4.79 -6.77 16.00
C ARG A 75 3.49 -7.43 15.52
N THR A 76 2.49 -7.59 16.38
CA THR A 76 1.15 -8.05 15.98
C THR A 76 0.32 -6.88 15.44
N CYS A 77 -0.44 -7.10 14.37
CA CYS A 77 -1.42 -6.13 13.88
C CYS A 77 -2.61 -6.06 14.86
N GLY A 78 -3.18 -4.87 15.06
CA GLY A 78 -4.32 -4.64 15.95
C GLY A 78 -5.42 -3.86 15.26
#